data_AF-A0A7J6WZ27-F1
#
_entry.id   AF-A0A7J6WZ27-F1
#
_cell.length_a   1.000
_cell.length_b   1.000
_cell.length_c   1.000
_cell.angle_alpha   90.00
_cell.angle_beta   90.00
_cell.angle_gamma   90.00
#
_symmetry.space_group_name_H-M   'P 1'
#
loop_
_entity.id
_entity.type
_entity.pdbx_description
1 polymer ?
#
loop_
_entity_poly.entity_id
_entity_poly.type
_entity_poly.pdbx_seq_one_letter_code
_entity_poly.pdbx_strand_id
1 'polypeptide(L)'
;MEVTNHAANMRHLWHIFRNRDTMWVKWVKSYLIKDRNFWQLKIPKDCSWSWRSILKERDKAMYMVQHLIGNGQNTNFWLDPWLAILS
;
A
#
# COMPACT_ATOMS: atom_id res chain seq x y z
N MET A 1 -14.64 -6.64 -17.09
CA MET A 1 -14.12 -7.40 -15.92
C MET A 1 -12.81 -6.81 -15.34
N GLU A 2 -12.17 -5.84 -15.99
CA GLU A 2 -10.94 -5.21 -15.46
C GLU A 2 -11.19 -4.17 -14.35
N VAL A 3 -12.30 -3.42 -14.43
CA VAL A 3 -12.64 -2.36 -13.44
C VAL A 3 -12.87 -2.93 -12.04
N THR A 4 -13.49 -4.11 -11.95
CA THR A 4 -13.70 -4.83 -10.68
C THR A 4 -12.39 -5.25 -10.04
N ASN A 5 -11.38 -5.62 -10.84
CA ASN A 5 -10.06 -5.98 -10.34
C ASN A 5 -9.30 -4.75 -9.83
N HIS A 6 -9.34 -3.64 -10.56
CA HIS A 6 -8.68 -2.39 -10.16
C HIS A 6 -9.25 -1.81 -8.86
N ALA A 7 -10.58 -1.67 -8.76
CA ALA A 7 -11.21 -1.15 -7.55
C ALA A 7 -10.97 -2.06 -6.33
N ALA A 8 -10.98 -3.38 -6.52
CA ALA A 8 -10.66 -4.34 -5.46
C ALA A 8 -9.19 -4.25 -5.02
N ASN A 9 -8.25 -4.20 -5.98
CA ASN A 9 -6.83 -4.00 -5.71
C ASN A 9 -6.57 -2.71 -4.95
N MET A 10 -7.19 -1.60 -5.35
CA MET A 10 -7.12 -0.32 -4.65
C MET A 10 -7.64 -0.43 -3.21
N ARG A 11 -8.76 -1.13 -2.99
CA ARG A 11 -9.30 -1.36 -1.63
C ARG A 11 -8.34 -2.19 -0.78
N HIS A 12 -7.71 -3.21 -1.36
CA HIS A 12 -6.70 -4.03 -0.68
C HIS A 12 -5.47 -3.21 -0.29
N LEU A 13 -4.94 -2.40 -1.22
CA LEU A 13 -3.84 -1.47 -0.96
C LEU A 13 -4.18 -0.50 0.16
N TRP A 14 -5.38 0.09 0.12
CA TRP A 14 -5.86 0.98 1.18
C TRP A 14 -5.91 0.30 2.55
N HIS A 15 -6.37 -0.95 2.62
CA HIS A 15 -6.38 -1.71 3.87
C HIS A 15 -4.97 -2.04 4.39
N ILE A 16 -4.02 -2.31 3.50
CA ILE A 16 -2.61 -2.49 3.86
C ILE A 16 -2.05 -1.18 4.43
N PHE A 17 -2.30 -0.03 3.79
CA PHE A 17 -1.80 1.28 4.23
C PHE A 17 -2.41 1.75 5.54
N ARG A 18 -3.71 1.56 5.72
CA ARG A 18 -4.42 1.95 6.96
C ARG A 18 -4.22 0.96 8.10
N ASN A 19 -3.37 -0.05 7.92
CA ASN A 19 -3.11 -1.10 8.91
C ASN A 19 -4.42 -1.71 9.44
N ARG A 20 -5.40 -1.93 8.56
CA ARG A 20 -6.73 -2.39 8.98
C ARG A 20 -6.57 -3.73 9.70
N ASP A 21 -7.26 -3.88 10.82
CA ASP A 21 -7.23 -5.10 11.61
C ASP A 21 -8.06 -6.22 10.95
N THR A 22 -7.56 -6.77 9.85
CA THR A 22 -8.14 -7.93 9.17
C THR A 22 -7.12 -9.06 9.08
N MET A 23 -7.61 -10.30 9.11
CA MET A 23 -6.76 -11.48 8.98
C MET A 23 -5.90 -11.43 7.70
N TRP A 24 -6.50 -10.99 6.59
CA TRP A 24 -5.81 -10.86 5.33
C TRP A 24 -4.67 -9.82 5.39
N VAL A 25 -4.90 -8.64 5.99
CA VAL A 25 -3.84 -7.62 6.13
C VAL A 25 -2.72 -8.11 7.04
N LYS A 26 -3.05 -8.75 8.18
CA LYS A 26 -2.06 -9.37 9.08
C LYS A 26 -1.22 -10.40 8.34
N TRP A 27 -1.85 -11.31 7.62
CA TRP A 27 -1.15 -12.35 6.86
C TRP A 27 -0.25 -11.76 5.76
N VAL A 28 -0.77 -10.81 4.97
CA VAL A 28 0.04 -10.12 3.94
C VAL A 28 1.26 -9.46 4.55
N LYS A 29 1.10 -8.78 5.69
CA LYS A 29 2.22 -8.14 6.38
C LYS A 29 3.22 -9.14 6.93
N SER A 30 2.78 -10.20 7.60
CA SER A 30 3.69 -11.18 8.21
C SER A 30 4.39 -12.07 7.19
N TYR A 31 3.77 -12.38 6.05
CA TYR A 31 4.29 -13.36 5.09
C TYR A 31 4.82 -12.75 3.79
N LEU A 32 4.11 -11.78 3.22
CA LEU A 32 4.45 -11.22 1.91
C LEU A 32 5.35 -9.98 2.04
N ILE A 33 5.00 -9.05 2.91
CA ILE A 33 5.75 -7.81 3.12
C ILE A 33 6.94 -8.06 4.04
N LYS A 34 6.69 -8.69 5.20
CA LYS A 34 7.61 -8.84 6.33
C LYS A 34 8.09 -7.46 6.79
N ASP A 35 9.38 -7.32 7.05
CA ASP A 35 10.01 -6.05 7.45
C ASP A 35 10.50 -5.21 6.26
N ARG A 36 9.98 -5.48 5.06
CA ARG A 36 10.40 -4.77 3.83
C ARG A 36 9.50 -3.57 3.58
N ASN A 37 10.09 -2.52 2.99
CA ASN A 37 9.32 -1.39 2.50
C ASN A 37 8.40 -1.84 1.35
N PHE A 38 7.08 -1.78 1.59
CA PHE A 38 6.07 -2.21 0.63
C PHE A 38 6.23 -1.53 -0.74
N TRP A 39 6.57 -0.24 -0.77
CA TRP A 39 6.69 0.54 -1.99
C TRP A 39 7.90 0.16 -2.84
N GLN A 40 8.94 -0.39 -2.20
CA GLN A 40 10.17 -0.82 -2.84
C GLN A 40 10.21 -2.33 -3.10
N LEU A 41 9.14 -3.07 -2.77
CA LEU A 41 9.06 -4.51 -3.02
C LEU A 41 9.14 -4.80 -4.52
N LYS A 42 10.12 -5.61 -4.92
CA LYS A 42 10.14 -6.21 -6.25
C LYS A 42 9.01 -7.24 -6.35
N ILE A 43 8.38 -7.33 -7.52
CA ILE A 43 7.38 -8.37 -7.78
C ILE A 43 8.10 -9.72 -7.86
N PRO A 44 7.81 -10.69 -6.96
CA PRO A 44 8.44 -12.00 -7.03
C PRO A 44 8.02 -12.76 -8.30
N LYS A 45 8.93 -13.57 -8.86
CA LYS A 45 8.60 -14.44 -10.00
C LYS A 45 7.54 -15.49 -9.63
N ASP A 46 7.61 -16.00 -8.40
CA ASP A 46 6.73 -17.07 -7.89
C ASP A 46 5.64 -16.55 -6.94
N CYS A 47 5.06 -15.39 -7.22
CA CYS A 47 3.91 -14.89 -6.46
C CYS A 47 2.58 -15.25 -7.13
N SER A 48 1.52 -15.30 -6.32
CA SER A 48 0.16 -15.42 -6.85
C SER A 48 -0.17 -14.29 -7.84
N TRP A 49 -1.03 -14.59 -8.80
CA TRP A 49 -1.46 -13.61 -9.80
C TRP A 49 -2.15 -12.40 -9.14
N SER A 50 -2.92 -12.63 -8.08
CA SER A 50 -3.58 -11.56 -7.32
C SER A 50 -2.57 -10.64 -6.63
N TRP A 51 -1.56 -11.19 -5.97
CA TRP A 51 -0.51 -10.38 -5.33
C TRP A 51 0.30 -9.59 -6.37
N ARG A 52 0.61 -10.21 -7.51
CA ARG A 52 1.23 -9.53 -8.65
C ARG A 52 0.39 -8.34 -9.13
N SER A 53 -0.91 -8.53 -9.26
CA SER A 53 -1.84 -7.48 -9.69
C SER A 53 -1.84 -6.30 -8.71
N ILE A 54 -1.95 -6.57 -7.40
CA ILE A 54 -1.88 -5.57 -6.33
C ILE A 54 -0.55 -4.78 -6.39
N LEU A 55 0.58 -5.48 -6.52
CA LEU A 55 1.90 -4.82 -6.57
C LEU A 55 2.08 -3.95 -7.82
N LYS A 56 1.50 -4.35 -8.97
CA LYS A 56 1.54 -3.56 -10.21
C LYS A 56 0.77 -2.25 -10.09
N GLU A 57 -0.25 -2.20 -9.26
CA GLU A 57 -1.07 -1.00 -9.11
C GLU A 57 -0.62 -0.08 -7.96
N ARG A 58 0.40 -0.47 -7.20
CA ARG A 58 0.88 0.34 -6.07
C ARG A 58 1.25 1.76 -6.48
N ASP A 59 1.88 1.96 -7.63
CA ASP A 59 2.37 3.28 -8.03
C ASP A 59 1.18 4.21 -8.34
N LYS A 60 0.10 3.66 -8.94
CA LYS A 60 -1.16 4.37 -9.11
C LYS A 60 -1.80 4.71 -7.76
N ALA A 61 -1.80 3.77 -6.82
CA ALA A 61 -2.30 4.02 -5.48
C ALA A 61 -1.47 5.10 -4.75
N MET A 62 -0.16 5.13 -4.92
CA MET A 62 0.72 6.16 -4.35
C MET A 62 0.31 7.53 -4.87
N TYR A 63 0.12 7.67 -6.18
CA TYR A 63 -0.34 8.92 -6.79
C TYR A 63 -1.73 9.34 -6.25
N MET A 64 -2.68 8.41 -6.16
CA MET A 64 -4.01 8.70 -5.63
C MET A 64 -3.98 9.11 -4.15
N VAL A 65 -3.17 8.43 -3.33
CA VAL A 65 -2.97 8.77 -1.93
C VAL A 65 -2.32 10.14 -1.79
N GLN A 66 -1.28 10.44 -2.57
CA GLN A 66 -0.66 11.76 -2.61
C GLN A 66 -1.65 12.85 -3.02
N HIS A 67 -2.50 12.58 -4.01
CA HIS A 67 -3.51 13.53 -4.48
C HIS A 67 -4.65 13.75 -3.47
N LEU A 68 -5.12 12.68 -2.81
CA LEU A 68 -6.10 12.74 -1.72
C LEU A 68 -5.58 13.50 -0.51
N ILE A 69 -4.28 13.35 -0.20
CA ILE A 69 -3.62 14.06 0.91
C ILE A 69 -3.34 15.52 0.51
N GLY A 70 -2.97 15.80 -0.74
CA GLY A 70 -2.79 17.16 -1.28
C GLY A 70 -4.06 18.01 -1.34
N ASN A 71 -5.25 17.40 -1.23
CA ASN A 71 -6.54 18.08 -1.07
C ASN A 71 -6.71 18.69 0.34
N GLY A 72 -5.88 18.33 1.33
CA GLY A 72 -5.71 19.09 2.57
C GLY A 72 -6.89 19.10 3.55
N GLN A 73 -8.03 18.46 3.26
CA GLN A 73 -9.21 18.58 4.12
C GLN A 73 -9.30 17.59 5.30
N ASN A 74 -8.50 16.50 5.37
CA ASN A 74 -8.60 15.60 6.54
C ASN A 74 -7.42 14.64 6.83
N THR A 75 -6.15 14.98 6.60
CA THR A 75 -5.07 14.04 7.00
C THR A 75 -3.76 14.70 7.42
N ASN A 76 -3.36 14.41 8.67
CA ASN A 76 -2.04 14.71 9.22
C ASN A 76 -0.95 14.01 8.40
N PHE A 77 -0.05 14.83 7.87
CA PHE A 77 0.90 14.52 6.82
C PHE A 77 2.14 13.73 7.35
N TRP A 78 2.55 13.89 8.62
CA TRP A 78 3.90 13.46 9.09
C TRP A 78 4.06 13.23 10.61
N LEU A 79 3.26 12.38 11.27
CA LEU A 79 3.60 11.92 12.64
C LEU A 79 4.43 10.63 12.65
N ASP A 80 5.23 10.36 11.61
CA ASP A 80 6.27 9.33 11.64
C ASP A 80 7.65 9.91 11.23
N PRO A 81 8.72 9.62 12.01
CA PRO A 81 9.90 10.45 12.15
C PRO A 81 10.98 10.11 11.12
N TRP A 82 10.81 10.55 9.87
CA TRP A 82 11.80 10.33 8.81
C TRP A 82 12.75 11.52 8.58
N LEU A 83 12.57 12.63 9.31
CA LEU A 83 13.40 13.85 9.18
C LEU A 83 14.13 14.25 10.47
N ALA A 84 13.99 13.49 11.56
CA ALA A 84 14.59 13.83 12.85
C ALA A 84 15.96 13.16 13.11
N ILE A 85 16.75 12.92 12.06
CA ILE A 85 18.19 12.66 12.17
C ILE A 85 18.86 13.52 11.11
N LEU A 86 19.00 14.82 11.40
CA LEU A 86 20.03 15.77 10.93
C LEU A 86 19.61 17.19 11.36
N SER A 87 19.77 17.51 12.65
CA SER A 87 20.30 18.80 13.15
C SER A 87 20.66 18.64 14.62
#